data_AF-A0A4Y5KZ38-F1
#
_entry.id   AF-A0A4Y5KZ38-F1
#
_cell.length_a   1.000
_cell.length_b   1.000
_cell.length_c   1.000
_cell.angle_alpha   90.00
_cell.angle_beta   90.00
_cell.angle_gamma   90.00
#
_symmetry.space_group_name_H-M   'P 1'
#
loop_
_entity.id
_entity.type
_entity.pdbx_description
1 polymer ?
#
loop_
_entity_poly.entity_id
_entity_poly.type
_entity_poly.pdbx_seq_one_letter_code
_entity_poly.pdbx_strand_id
1 'polypeptide(L)'
;MSLPTEPRFAHSYDPATRAYMGKVRLQPSPDGAWNLPDFTVDVAPRQPAGEYQALRLADDGTRWETVADFRNCMLWDTRTAMAVPNRLALGQPLPQDVTLSEPFKLDGTTAQYNAWNASRREWALLPDYSTRPLWNKRDASFATPVPRGVALPSTVTDLAPPRDRSYPVTFDEASTAWVMVAAPEPEVAPLPQP
;
A
#
# COMPACT_ATOMS: atom_id res chain seq x y z
N MET A 1 -10.40 -49.67 -39.37
CA MET A 1 -11.11 -48.38 -39.47
C MET A 1 -10.86 -47.63 -38.17
N SER A 2 -10.00 -46.61 -38.16
CA SER A 2 -9.82 -45.77 -36.97
C SER A 2 -10.86 -44.67 -37.00
N LEU A 3 -11.83 -44.72 -36.09
CA LEU A 3 -12.71 -43.58 -35.84
C LEU A 3 -11.84 -42.41 -35.35
N PRO A 4 -12.05 -41.18 -35.84
CA PRO A 4 -11.43 -40.01 -35.24
C PRO A 4 -12.01 -39.90 -33.83
N THR A 5 -11.24 -40.33 -32.84
CA THR A 5 -11.69 -40.30 -31.45
C THR A 5 -11.63 -38.85 -31.02
N GLU A 6 -12.79 -38.25 -30.75
CA GLU A 6 -12.86 -36.90 -30.22
C GLU A 6 -11.91 -36.76 -29.03
N PRO A 7 -11.12 -35.67 -28.95
CA PRO A 7 -10.15 -35.51 -27.89
C PRO A 7 -10.86 -35.46 -26.54
N ARG A 8 -10.61 -36.47 -25.70
CA ARG A 8 -11.06 -36.50 -24.31
C ARG A 8 -10.01 -35.86 -23.41
N PHE A 9 -10.48 -35.27 -22.33
CA PHE A 9 -9.64 -34.57 -21.39
C PHE A 9 -10.06 -34.86 -19.96
N ALA A 10 -9.07 -34.80 -19.09
CA ALA A 10 -9.24 -34.74 -17.65
C ALA A 10 -8.72 -33.39 -17.14
N HIS A 11 -8.89 -33.17 -15.85
CA HIS A 11 -8.55 -31.93 -15.16
C HIS A 11 -7.65 -32.26 -13.99
N SER A 12 -6.39 -31.81 -14.05
CA SER A 12 -5.39 -32.11 -13.04
C SER A 12 -5.52 -31.19 -11.83
N TYR A 13 -5.16 -31.73 -10.67
CA TYR A 13 -5.05 -30.98 -9.44
C TYR A 13 -3.75 -31.31 -8.70
N ASP A 14 -3.29 -30.35 -7.89
CA ASP A 14 -2.20 -30.55 -6.96
C ASP A 14 -2.67 -31.45 -5.80
N PRO A 15 -2.03 -32.59 -5.51
CA PRO A 15 -2.54 -33.53 -4.51
C PRO A 15 -2.52 -33.00 -3.07
N ALA A 16 -1.66 -32.03 -2.75
CA ALA A 16 -1.55 -31.49 -1.39
C ALA A 16 -2.59 -30.40 -1.11
N THR A 17 -2.86 -29.54 -2.09
CA THR A 17 -3.71 -28.35 -1.94
C THR A 17 -5.03 -28.47 -2.69
N ARG A 18 -5.16 -29.48 -3.55
CA ARG A 18 -6.27 -29.70 -4.48
C ARG A 18 -6.45 -28.55 -5.49
N ALA A 19 -5.43 -27.70 -5.67
CA ALA A 19 -5.46 -26.59 -6.60
C ALA A 19 -5.56 -27.10 -8.05
N TYR A 20 -6.41 -26.49 -8.87
CA TYR A 20 -6.48 -26.81 -10.30
C TYR A 20 -5.16 -26.49 -11.00
N MET A 21 -4.61 -27.46 -11.72
CA MET A 21 -3.34 -27.34 -12.44
C MET A 21 -3.51 -27.25 -13.96
N GLY A 22 -4.71 -27.52 -14.46
CA GLY A 22 -5.03 -27.38 -15.88
C GLY A 22 -5.72 -28.59 -16.47
N LYS A 23 -5.91 -28.52 -17.79
CA LYS A 23 -6.56 -29.56 -18.58
C LYS A 23 -5.50 -30.50 -19.14
N VAL A 24 -5.71 -31.81 -18.99
CA VAL A 24 -4.81 -32.87 -19.46
C VAL A 24 -5.50 -33.64 -20.59
N ARG A 25 -4.84 -33.81 -21.72
CA ARG A 25 -5.37 -34.61 -22.83
C ARG A 25 -5.20 -36.09 -22.52
N LEU A 26 -6.28 -36.85 -22.59
CA LEU A 26 -6.26 -38.30 -22.38
C LEU A 26 -5.85 -39.01 -23.67
N GLN A 27 -5.29 -40.21 -23.52
CA GLN A 27 -5.03 -41.15 -24.60
C GLN A 27 -5.69 -42.48 -24.24
N PRO A 28 -6.30 -43.18 -25.22
CA PRO A 28 -6.84 -44.50 -24.96
C PRO A 28 -5.69 -45.48 -24.70
N SER A 29 -5.91 -46.39 -23.78
CA SER A 29 -5.05 -47.55 -23.57
C SER A 29 -5.15 -48.51 -24.77
N PRO A 30 -4.20 -49.46 -24.94
CA PRO A 30 -4.20 -50.39 -26.08
C PRO A 30 -5.47 -51.25 -26.20
N ASP A 31 -6.18 -51.46 -25.10
CA ASP A 31 -7.47 -52.15 -25.01
C ASP A 31 -8.68 -51.25 -25.33
N GLY A 32 -8.43 -49.97 -25.64
CA GLY A 32 -9.45 -48.95 -25.92
C GLY A 32 -10.04 -48.29 -24.67
N ALA A 33 -9.61 -48.67 -23.46
CA ALA A 33 -10.07 -48.05 -22.22
C ALA A 33 -9.50 -46.63 -22.04
N TRP A 34 -10.26 -45.75 -21.39
CA TRP A 34 -9.85 -44.37 -21.10
C TRP A 34 -9.59 -44.23 -19.60
N ASN A 35 -8.36 -44.54 -19.20
CA ASN A 35 -7.96 -44.44 -17.81
C ASN A 35 -7.61 -42.98 -17.47
N LEU A 36 -7.99 -42.56 -16.27
CA LEU A 36 -7.59 -41.26 -15.73
C LEU A 36 -6.17 -41.37 -15.15
N PRO A 37 -5.24 -40.47 -15.53
CA PRO A 37 -3.97 -40.35 -14.84
C PRO A 37 -4.17 -40.00 -13.35
N ASP A 38 -3.16 -40.29 -12.54
CA ASP A 38 -3.15 -39.88 -11.13
C ASP A 38 -3.37 -38.37 -10.99
N PHE A 39 -4.07 -38.00 -9.92
CA PHE A 39 -4.39 -36.61 -9.58
C PHE A 39 -5.14 -35.86 -10.69
N THR A 40 -6.01 -36.58 -11.40
CA THR A 40 -6.95 -36.00 -12.36
C THR A 40 -8.38 -36.41 -12.05
N VAL A 41 -9.33 -35.56 -12.47
CA VAL A 41 -10.77 -35.84 -12.47
C VAL A 41 -11.35 -35.56 -13.85
N ASP A 42 -12.45 -36.22 -14.20
CA ASP A 42 -13.19 -35.98 -15.42
C ASP A 42 -14.14 -34.76 -15.32
N VAL A 43 -14.46 -34.32 -14.10
CA VAL A 43 -15.30 -33.15 -13.89
C VAL A 43 -14.57 -31.86 -14.29
N ALA A 44 -15.14 -31.12 -15.23
CA ALA A 44 -14.59 -29.85 -15.68
C ALA A 44 -14.98 -28.69 -14.74
N PRO A 45 -14.09 -27.68 -14.56
CA PRO A 45 -14.49 -26.44 -13.93
C PRO A 45 -15.64 -25.76 -14.69
N ARG A 46 -16.67 -25.32 -13.97
CA ARG A 46 -17.84 -24.64 -14.57
C ARG A 46 -17.54 -23.21 -15.00
N GLN A 47 -16.54 -22.59 -14.38
CA GLN A 47 -16.11 -21.23 -14.62
C GLN A 47 -14.60 -21.10 -14.36
N PRO A 48 -13.91 -20.16 -15.02
CA PRO A 48 -12.55 -19.80 -14.63
C PRO A 48 -12.53 -19.13 -13.25
N ALA A 49 -11.36 -19.14 -12.61
CA ALA A 49 -11.12 -18.31 -11.43
C ALA A 49 -11.00 -16.83 -11.82
N GLY A 50 -11.48 -15.94 -10.95
CA GLY A 50 -11.30 -14.49 -11.11
C GLY A 50 -9.95 -14.01 -10.57
N GLU A 51 -9.80 -12.68 -10.48
CA GLU A 51 -8.63 -12.04 -9.87
C GLU A 51 -8.50 -12.44 -8.39
N TYR A 52 -7.28 -12.78 -7.97
CA TYR A 52 -6.97 -13.28 -6.62
C TYR A 52 -7.80 -14.49 -6.18
N GLN A 53 -8.17 -15.31 -7.14
CA GLN A 53 -8.89 -16.55 -6.90
C GLN A 53 -8.18 -17.71 -7.59
N ALA A 54 -8.41 -18.91 -7.09
CA ALA A 54 -8.08 -20.14 -7.77
C ALA A 54 -9.23 -21.13 -7.65
N LEU A 55 -9.17 -22.17 -8.47
CA LEU A 55 -10.07 -23.31 -8.39
C LEU A 55 -9.44 -24.37 -7.49
N ARG A 56 -10.22 -24.92 -6.56
CA ARG A 56 -9.84 -26.04 -5.70
C ARG A 56 -10.83 -27.16 -5.86
N LEU A 57 -10.37 -28.40 -6.05
CA LEU A 57 -11.25 -29.56 -6.11
C LEU A 57 -11.86 -29.79 -4.72
N ALA A 58 -13.20 -29.85 -4.63
CA ALA A 58 -13.90 -30.18 -3.39
C ALA A 58 -13.45 -31.55 -2.87
N ASP A 59 -13.50 -31.76 -1.54
CA ASP A 59 -12.93 -32.97 -0.91
C ASP A 59 -13.51 -34.28 -1.46
N ASP A 60 -14.78 -34.28 -1.86
CA ASP A 60 -15.49 -35.41 -2.47
C ASP A 60 -15.07 -35.69 -3.94
N GLY A 61 -14.29 -34.80 -4.55
CA GLY A 61 -13.81 -34.92 -5.93
C GLY A 61 -14.86 -34.60 -7.00
N THR A 62 -16.06 -34.15 -6.62
CA THR A 62 -17.20 -34.02 -7.54
C THR A 62 -17.34 -32.67 -8.21
N ARG A 63 -16.66 -31.63 -7.70
CA ARG A 63 -16.77 -30.26 -8.21
C ARG A 63 -15.57 -29.40 -7.90
N TRP A 64 -15.42 -28.33 -8.67
CA TRP A 64 -14.44 -27.27 -8.42
C TRP A 64 -15.08 -26.13 -7.63
N GLU A 65 -14.35 -25.62 -6.66
CA GLU A 65 -14.71 -24.49 -5.80
C GLU A 65 -13.82 -23.30 -6.12
N THR A 66 -14.42 -22.12 -6.23
CA THR A 66 -13.66 -20.88 -6.26
C THR A 66 -13.24 -20.52 -4.84
N VAL A 67 -11.94 -20.38 -4.63
CA VAL A 67 -11.36 -20.00 -3.33
C VAL A 67 -10.41 -18.82 -3.51
N ALA A 68 -10.17 -18.07 -2.44
CA ALA A 68 -9.18 -16.99 -2.45
C ALA A 68 -7.77 -17.55 -2.72
N ASP A 69 -6.99 -16.86 -3.55
CA ASP A 69 -5.60 -17.21 -3.78
C ASP A 69 -4.74 -15.95 -3.85
N PHE A 70 -4.10 -15.65 -2.73
CA PHE A 70 -3.19 -14.52 -2.61
C PHE A 70 -1.72 -14.96 -2.60
N ARG A 71 -1.40 -16.25 -2.78
CA ARG A 71 -0.05 -16.82 -2.53
C ARG A 71 1.09 -16.12 -3.28
N ASN A 72 0.80 -15.54 -4.44
CA ASN A 72 1.77 -14.88 -5.31
C ASN A 72 1.65 -13.35 -5.29
N CYS A 73 0.92 -12.79 -4.32
CA CYS A 73 0.72 -11.35 -4.21
C CYS A 73 1.74 -10.72 -3.26
N MET A 74 2.14 -9.48 -3.55
CA MET A 74 2.81 -8.64 -2.56
C MET A 74 1.80 -8.17 -1.53
N LEU A 75 2.17 -8.24 -0.26
CA LEU A 75 1.34 -7.85 0.86
C LEU A 75 1.96 -6.64 1.56
N TRP A 76 1.11 -5.68 1.96
CA TRP A 76 1.53 -4.46 2.64
C TRP A 76 0.83 -4.36 3.99
N ASP A 77 1.61 -4.13 5.06
CA ASP A 77 1.09 -3.86 6.40
C ASP A 77 0.46 -2.47 6.43
N THR A 78 -0.82 -2.41 6.77
CA THR A 78 -1.64 -1.18 6.74
C THR A 78 -1.25 -0.16 7.81
N ARG A 79 -0.53 -0.58 8.86
CA ARG A 79 -0.09 0.29 9.96
C ARG A 79 1.25 0.95 9.67
N THR A 80 2.13 0.26 8.98
CA THR A 80 3.54 0.65 8.78
C THR A 80 3.86 1.02 7.34
N ALA A 81 2.98 0.65 6.39
CA ALA A 81 3.21 0.77 4.96
C ALA A 81 4.45 0.00 4.47
N MET A 82 4.87 -1.05 5.20
CA MET A 82 5.98 -1.91 4.81
C MET A 82 5.47 -3.17 4.12
N ALA A 83 6.26 -3.69 3.18
CA ALA A 83 5.99 -4.99 2.60
C ALA A 83 6.16 -6.07 3.68
N VAL A 84 5.24 -7.05 3.70
CA VAL A 84 5.29 -8.19 4.61
C VAL A 84 5.42 -9.51 3.85
N PRO A 85 6.14 -10.50 4.41
CA PRO A 85 6.23 -11.81 3.79
C PRO A 85 4.86 -12.46 3.63
N ASN A 86 4.56 -12.89 2.41
CA ASN A 86 3.33 -13.62 2.14
C ASN A 86 3.46 -15.08 2.57
N ARG A 87 2.59 -15.50 3.50
CA ARG A 87 2.52 -16.87 4.04
C ARG A 87 1.12 -17.46 3.92
N LEU A 88 0.25 -16.84 3.15
CA LEU A 88 -1.13 -17.30 2.99
C LEU A 88 -1.14 -18.62 2.22
N ALA A 89 -1.96 -19.56 2.66
CA ALA A 89 -2.25 -20.79 1.93
C ALA A 89 -3.43 -20.59 0.97
N LEU A 90 -3.62 -21.55 0.07
CA LEU A 90 -4.77 -21.56 -0.83
C LEU A 90 -6.08 -21.56 -0.04
N GLY A 91 -6.98 -20.63 -0.38
CA GLY A 91 -8.27 -20.44 0.28
C GLY A 91 -8.22 -19.64 1.58
N GLN A 92 -7.04 -19.18 2.03
CA GLN A 92 -6.96 -18.28 3.17
C GLN A 92 -7.33 -16.84 2.77
N PRO A 93 -8.16 -16.15 3.57
CA PRO A 93 -8.49 -14.75 3.33
C PRO A 93 -7.30 -13.83 3.66
N LEU A 94 -7.31 -12.61 3.11
CA LEU A 94 -6.38 -11.57 3.53
C LEU A 94 -6.57 -11.23 5.01
N PRO A 95 -5.49 -11.12 5.81
CA PRO A 95 -5.55 -10.59 7.17
C PRO A 95 -6.09 -9.16 7.20
N GLN A 96 -6.73 -8.78 8.30
CA GLN A 96 -7.40 -7.47 8.43
C GLN A 96 -6.43 -6.28 8.35
N ASP A 97 -5.20 -6.47 8.81
CA ASP A 97 -4.13 -5.48 8.89
C ASP A 97 -3.23 -5.45 7.65
N VAL A 98 -3.61 -6.17 6.60
CA VAL A 98 -2.86 -6.28 5.35
C VAL A 98 -3.69 -5.85 4.15
N THR A 99 -3.02 -5.27 3.16
CA THR A 99 -3.62 -4.91 1.87
C THR A 99 -2.75 -5.35 0.68
N LEU A 100 -3.38 -5.49 -0.49
CA LEU A 100 -2.70 -5.67 -1.78
C LEU A 100 -2.29 -4.33 -2.41
N SER A 101 -2.87 -3.23 -1.94
CA SER A 101 -2.58 -1.89 -2.45
C SER A 101 -1.18 -1.45 -2.04
N GLU A 102 -0.32 -1.18 -3.02
CA GLU A 102 1.00 -0.62 -2.77
C GLU A 102 0.88 0.80 -2.18
N PRO A 103 1.64 1.14 -1.13
CA PRO A 103 1.70 2.50 -0.58
C PRO A 103 2.35 3.48 -1.56
N PHE A 104 2.07 4.78 -1.38
CA PHE A 104 2.74 5.80 -2.18
C PHE A 104 4.25 5.80 -1.94
N LYS A 105 5.02 5.95 -3.01
CA LYS A 105 6.46 6.18 -2.93
C LYS A 105 6.71 7.59 -2.43
N LEU A 106 7.41 7.71 -1.30
CA LEU A 106 7.79 8.99 -0.72
C LEU A 106 9.16 9.42 -1.25
N ASP A 107 9.33 10.72 -1.51
CA ASP A 107 10.59 11.31 -1.96
C ASP A 107 11.63 11.45 -0.82
N GLY A 108 11.20 11.31 0.43
CA GLY A 108 12.01 11.49 1.63
C GLY A 108 12.28 12.95 2.00
N THR A 109 11.86 13.91 1.18
CA THR A 109 12.09 15.36 1.39
C THR A 109 10.81 16.07 1.80
N THR A 110 9.65 15.61 1.34
CA THR A 110 8.33 16.11 1.74
C THR A 110 7.94 15.49 3.08
N ALA A 111 7.47 16.32 4.03
CA ALA A 111 7.08 15.91 5.38
C ALA A 111 5.74 15.15 5.37
N GLN A 112 5.73 13.93 4.85
CA GLN A 112 4.53 13.12 4.66
C GLN A 112 4.76 11.66 5.02
N TYR A 113 3.67 10.95 5.27
CA TYR A 113 3.66 9.51 5.43
C TYR A 113 2.40 8.86 4.85
N ASN A 114 2.50 7.57 4.58
CA ASN A 114 1.37 6.72 4.18
C ASN A 114 0.52 6.37 5.41
N ALA A 115 -0.75 6.78 5.40
CA ALA A 115 -1.76 6.41 6.37
C ALA A 115 -2.83 5.56 5.69
N TRP A 116 -3.18 4.41 6.28
CA TRP A 116 -4.25 3.59 5.75
C TRP A 116 -5.62 4.14 6.15
N ASN A 117 -6.49 4.36 5.17
CA ASN A 117 -7.88 4.68 5.40
C ASN A 117 -8.72 3.39 5.31
N ALA A 118 -9.08 2.83 6.46
CA ALA A 118 -9.80 1.56 6.53
C ALA A 118 -11.21 1.60 5.93
N SER A 119 -11.91 2.74 5.98
CA SER A 119 -13.28 2.85 5.43
C SER A 119 -13.29 2.92 3.91
N ARG A 120 -12.26 3.55 3.32
CA ARG A 120 -12.08 3.64 1.86
C ARG A 120 -11.22 2.52 1.28
N ARG A 121 -10.53 1.75 2.14
CA ARG A 121 -9.56 0.71 1.78
C ARG A 121 -8.49 1.23 0.81
N GLU A 122 -7.94 2.39 1.12
CA GLU A 122 -6.91 3.04 0.31
C GLU A 122 -5.85 3.70 1.20
N TRP A 123 -4.68 3.96 0.61
CA TRP A 123 -3.66 4.80 1.20
C TRP A 123 -4.02 6.27 1.06
N ALA A 124 -3.70 7.06 2.07
CA ALA A 124 -3.73 8.52 2.04
C ALA A 124 -2.37 9.07 2.49
N LEU A 125 -1.96 10.19 1.90
CA LEU A 125 -0.80 10.94 2.37
C LEU A 125 -1.23 11.92 3.44
N LEU A 126 -0.65 11.80 4.63
CA LEU A 126 -0.86 12.72 5.73
C LEU A 126 0.47 13.38 6.13
N PRO A 127 0.45 14.60 6.70
CA PRO A 127 1.66 15.29 7.11
C PRO A 127 2.39 14.56 8.25
N ASP A 128 3.72 14.58 8.22
CA ASP A 128 4.58 14.06 9.29
C ASP A 128 5.73 15.01 9.60
N TYR A 129 5.49 15.90 10.56
CA TYR A 129 6.50 16.82 11.10
C TYR A 129 7.09 16.32 12.42
N SER A 130 6.71 15.12 12.89
CA SER A 130 6.99 14.65 14.25
C SER A 130 8.48 14.48 14.56
N THR A 131 9.31 14.31 13.53
CA THR A 131 10.77 14.17 13.63
C THR A 131 11.52 15.41 13.17
N ARG A 132 10.82 16.48 12.76
CA ARG A 132 11.42 17.73 12.29
C ARG A 132 11.46 18.74 13.44
N PRO A 133 12.58 19.47 13.63
CA PRO A 133 12.56 20.64 14.48
C PRO A 133 11.62 21.69 13.88
N LEU A 134 10.90 22.40 14.74
CA LEU A 134 9.92 23.41 14.35
C LEU A 134 10.26 24.75 15.01
N TRP A 135 9.93 25.85 14.34
CA TRP A 135 10.22 27.20 14.81
C TRP A 135 8.98 28.10 14.76
N ASN A 136 8.82 28.94 15.79
CA ASN A 136 7.80 29.98 15.81
C ASN A 136 8.16 31.06 14.80
N LYS A 137 7.27 31.31 13.83
CA LYS A 137 7.50 32.29 12.76
C LYS A 137 7.75 33.70 13.25
N ARG A 138 7.18 34.07 14.41
CA ARG A 138 7.27 35.42 14.99
C ARG A 138 8.68 35.81 15.46
N ASP A 139 9.44 34.86 16.01
CA ASP A 139 10.66 35.17 16.77
C ASP A 139 11.79 34.15 16.62
N ALA A 140 11.60 33.12 15.78
CA ALA A 140 12.58 32.08 15.52
C ALA A 140 13.01 31.26 16.76
N SER A 141 12.19 31.24 17.82
CA SER A 141 12.30 30.30 18.93
C SER A 141 11.81 28.90 18.51
N PHE A 142 12.21 27.86 19.24
CA PHE A 142 11.69 26.50 19.00
C PHE A 142 10.19 26.43 19.32
N ALA A 143 9.44 25.81 18.42
CA ALA A 143 8.03 25.51 18.61
C ALA A 143 7.83 24.11 19.20
N THR A 144 6.68 23.90 19.82
CA THR A 144 6.28 22.57 20.31
C THR A 144 6.14 21.59 19.14
N PRO A 145 6.65 20.35 19.27
CA PRO A 145 6.45 19.32 18.25
C PRO A 145 4.97 19.07 17.96
N VAL A 146 4.67 18.82 16.69
CA VAL A 146 3.31 18.52 16.23
C VAL A 146 3.15 17.00 16.06
N PRO A 147 2.05 16.39 16.56
CA PRO A 147 1.80 14.97 16.35
C PRO A 147 1.74 14.59 14.88
N ARG A 148 2.14 13.35 14.57
CA ARG A 148 2.01 12.77 13.24
C ARG A 148 0.56 12.85 12.74
N GLY A 149 0.37 13.23 11.47
CA GLY A 149 -0.94 13.39 10.84
C GLY A 149 -1.58 14.76 11.03
N VAL A 150 -0.99 15.64 11.84
CA VAL A 150 -1.48 17.00 12.07
C VAL A 150 -0.70 17.99 11.19
N ALA A 151 -1.43 18.87 10.50
CA ALA A 151 -0.82 19.93 9.70
C ALA A 151 -0.10 20.96 10.59
N LEU A 152 0.93 21.63 10.06
CA LEU A 152 1.58 22.72 10.78
C LEU A 152 0.59 23.84 11.07
N PRO A 153 0.54 24.36 12.31
CA PRO A 153 -0.15 25.61 12.60
C PRO A 153 0.42 26.74 11.75
N SER A 154 -0.43 27.71 11.38
CA SER A 154 0.00 28.85 10.55
C SER A 154 1.13 29.66 11.19
N THR A 155 1.28 29.63 12.52
CA THR A 155 2.31 30.34 13.29
C THR A 155 3.68 29.64 13.34
N VAL A 156 3.82 28.46 12.74
CA VAL A 156 5.01 27.60 12.86
C VAL A 156 5.55 27.20 11.47
N THR A 157 6.87 27.05 11.36
CA THR A 157 7.56 26.56 10.16
C THR A 157 8.56 25.45 10.51
N ASP A 158 8.84 24.56 9.55
CA ASP A 158 9.93 23.57 9.62
C ASP A 158 11.20 24.04 8.90
N LEU A 159 11.25 25.32 8.49
CA LEU A 159 12.44 25.95 7.95
C LEU A 159 13.27 26.58 9.06
N ALA A 160 14.50 26.11 9.21
CA ALA A 160 15.42 26.61 10.23
C ALA A 160 15.74 28.10 10.01
N PRO A 161 15.77 28.90 11.08
CA PRO A 161 16.25 30.28 11.00
C PRO A 161 17.77 30.33 10.71
N PRO A 162 18.28 31.48 10.23
CA PRO A 162 19.71 31.69 10.07
C PRO A 162 20.48 31.41 11.36
N ARG A 163 21.57 30.64 11.28
CA ARG A 163 22.36 30.19 12.45
C ARG A 163 23.05 31.34 13.17
N ASP A 164 23.67 32.24 12.41
CA ASP A 164 24.43 33.37 12.94
C ASP A 164 23.55 34.63 12.92
N ARG A 165 22.65 34.74 13.90
CA ARG A 165 21.79 35.91 14.06
C ARG A 165 22.30 36.81 15.18
N SER A 166 22.63 38.06 14.83
CA SER A 166 22.90 39.14 15.78
C SER A 166 21.70 40.08 15.96
N TYR A 167 20.57 39.77 15.30
CA TYR A 167 19.36 40.58 15.24
C TYR A 167 18.10 39.69 15.28
N PRO A 168 16.96 40.22 15.74
CA PRO A 168 15.67 39.54 15.66
C PRO A 168 15.24 39.30 14.21
N VAL A 169 14.63 38.14 13.96
CA VAL A 169 14.10 37.76 12.65
C VAL A 169 12.65 37.28 12.78
N THR A 170 11.86 37.50 11.73
CA THR A 170 10.51 36.94 11.57
C THR A 170 10.45 36.18 10.26
N PHE A 171 9.56 35.20 10.16
CA PHE A 171 9.33 34.48 8.91
C PHE A 171 8.36 35.28 8.03
N ASP A 172 8.76 35.53 6.79
CA ASP A 172 7.92 36.08 5.75
C ASP A 172 7.32 34.94 4.92
N GLU A 173 6.00 34.82 4.95
CA GLU A 173 5.25 33.79 4.22
C GLU A 173 5.31 34.01 2.70
N ALA A 174 5.38 35.27 2.24
CA ALA A 174 5.32 35.59 0.83
C ALA A 174 6.61 35.15 0.10
N SER A 175 7.76 35.35 0.74
CA SER A 175 9.06 34.90 0.23
C SER A 175 9.50 33.53 0.77
N THR A 176 8.68 32.91 1.63
CA THR A 176 8.99 31.67 2.35
C THR A 176 10.37 31.67 3.01
N ALA A 177 10.76 32.82 3.56
CA ALA A 177 12.10 33.07 4.08
C ALA A 177 12.10 33.83 5.41
N TRP A 178 13.19 33.69 6.17
CA TRP A 178 13.41 34.49 7.36
C TRP A 178 13.94 35.88 6.99
N VAL A 179 13.31 36.93 7.52
CA VAL A 179 13.67 38.34 7.29
C VAL A 179 13.99 39.04 8.61
N MET A 180 14.87 40.04 8.55
CA MET A 180 15.21 40.86 9.72
C MET A 180 14.01 41.72 10.13
N VAL A 181 13.78 41.84 11.44
CA VAL A 181 12.83 42.82 11.95
C VAL A 181 13.50 44.19 11.90
N ALA A 182 13.01 45.08 11.03
CA ALA A 182 13.44 46.47 11.03
C ALA A 182 13.07 47.10 12.38
N ALA A 183 14.02 47.83 13.00
CA ALA A 183 13.71 48.60 14.19
C ALA A 183 12.64 49.65 13.87
N PRO A 184 11.66 49.91 14.77
CA PRO A 184 10.76 51.03 14.57
C PRO A 184 11.58 52.32 14.43
N GLU A 185 11.28 53.11 13.41
CA GLU A 185 11.88 54.43 13.22
C GLU A 185 11.68 55.25 14.51
N PRO A 186 12.73 55.89 15.05
CA PRO A 186 12.57 56.72 16.24
C PRO A 186 11.56 57.83 15.92
N GLU A 187 10.51 57.93 16.73
CA GLU A 187 9.54 59.00 16.68
C GLU A 187 10.30 60.34 16.81
N VAL A 188 10.37 61.08 15.70
CA VAL A 188 11.00 62.40 15.67
C VAL A 188 10.16 63.29 16.57
N ALA A 189 10.66 63.58 17.77
CA ALA A 189 10.03 64.51 18.69
C ALA A 189 9.76 65.84 17.94
N PRO A 190 8.53 66.39 18.00
CA PRO A 190 8.24 67.64 17.32
C PRO A 190 9.15 68.75 17.85
N LEU A 191 9.87 69.41 16.94
CA LEU A 191 10.69 70.57 17.25
C LEU A 191 9.82 71.65 17.93
N PRO A 192 10.28 72.26 19.03
CA PRO A 192 9.54 73.36 19.66
C PRO A 192 9.45 74.53 18.66
N GLN A 193 8.22 74.99 18.40
CA GLN A 193 7.99 76.19 17.60
C GLN A 193 8.38 77.45 18.40
N PRO A 194 8.95 78.48 17.73
CA PRO A 194 9.39 79.72 18.37
C PRO A 194 8.25 80.60 18.88
#